data_AF-W8CDW5-F1
#
_entry.id   AF-W8CDW5-F1
#
_cell.length_a   1.000
_cell.length_b   1.000
_cell.length_c   1.000
_cell.angle_alpha   90.00
_cell.angle_beta   90.00
_cell.angle_gamma   90.00
#
_symmetry.space_group_name_H-M   'P 1'
#
loop_
_entity.id
_entity.type
_entity.pdbx_description
1 polymer ?
#
loop_
_entity_poly.entity_id
_entity_poly.type
_entity_poly.pdbx_seq_one_letter_code
_entity_poly.pdbx_strand_id
1 'polypeptide(L)'
;MPRGKYVNHKGRSRHFTSPEELASARDESTEEEETESEEDGDNVAAGTSKSARAKPKPQTKKPSDGGASSSEGDSDEESSEEEDRDARKGVASLIEIENPNRVTKKATQKLNNLKLDETTPTKPELTRREREQIEKQKARARYEQLHAAGKTTEAKADLARLALIRQQRAEAAAKREAEKKALDAKKPGSKA
;
A
#
# COMPACT_ATOMS: atom_id res chain seq x y z
N MET A 1 -48.56 -13.67 0.17
CA MET A 1 -47.78 -12.70 0.98
C MET A 1 -46.58 -12.25 0.16
N PRO A 2 -46.36 -10.93 -0.03
CA PRO A 2 -45.22 -10.44 -0.80
C PRO A 2 -43.94 -10.68 -0.01
N ARG A 3 -42.98 -11.42 -0.58
CA ARG A 3 -41.66 -11.60 0.03
C ARG A 3 -40.91 -10.27 -0.11
N GLY A 4 -40.38 -9.76 1.01
CA GLY A 4 -39.72 -8.45 1.07
C GLY A 4 -38.57 -8.32 0.07
N LYS A 5 -38.23 -7.07 -0.27
CA LYS A 5 -37.23 -6.68 -1.28
C LYS A 5 -35.81 -7.21 -1.01
N TYR A 6 -35.54 -7.70 0.19
CA TYR A 6 -34.21 -8.15 0.62
C TYR A 6 -34.17 -9.67 0.80
N VAL A 7 -33.09 -10.27 0.32
CA VAL A 7 -32.82 -11.70 0.43
C VAL A 7 -32.33 -11.99 1.85
N ASN A 8 -33.08 -12.79 2.60
CA ASN A 8 -32.66 -13.24 3.92
C ASN A 8 -31.57 -14.31 3.77
N HIS A 9 -30.35 -13.99 4.21
CA HIS A 9 -29.21 -14.92 4.18
C HIS A 9 -29.10 -15.80 5.44
N LYS A 10 -30.03 -15.66 6.38
CA LYS A 10 -30.02 -16.41 7.65
C LYS A 10 -30.39 -17.88 7.38
N GLY A 11 -29.48 -18.79 7.73
CA GLY A 11 -29.66 -20.25 7.53
C GLY A 11 -29.17 -20.79 6.19
N ARG A 12 -28.59 -19.96 5.31
CA ARG A 12 -27.97 -20.44 4.06
C ARG A 12 -26.52 -20.86 4.34
N SER A 13 -26.05 -21.92 3.69
CA SER A 13 -24.65 -22.35 3.75
C SER A 13 -23.73 -21.19 3.37
N ARG A 14 -22.74 -20.90 4.22
CA ARG A 14 -21.70 -19.91 3.91
C ARG A 14 -20.76 -20.55 2.90
N HIS A 15 -20.74 -20.02 1.69
CA HIS A 15 -19.73 -20.39 0.71
C HIS A 15 -18.53 -19.49 0.93
N PHE A 16 -17.38 -20.10 1.25
CA PHE A 16 -16.10 -19.43 1.25
C PHE A 16 -15.53 -19.61 -0.15
N THR A 17 -15.20 -18.53 -0.83
CA THR A 17 -14.46 -18.59 -2.09
C THR A 17 -13.11 -19.26 -1.82
N SER A 18 -12.76 -20.21 -2.67
CA SER A 18 -11.48 -20.91 -2.52
C SER A 18 -10.34 -19.94 -2.82
N PRO A 19 -9.15 -20.13 -2.21
CA PRO A 19 -8.01 -19.26 -2.48
C PRO A 19 -7.56 -19.31 -3.96
N GLU A 20 -7.82 -20.42 -4.64
CA GLU A 20 -7.57 -20.58 -6.08
C GLU A 20 -8.53 -19.72 -6.91
N GLU A 21 -9.82 -19.71 -6.56
CA GLU A 21 -10.85 -18.91 -7.23
C GLU A 21 -10.65 -17.40 -7.00
N LEU A 22 -10.14 -17.00 -5.82
CA LEU A 22 -9.74 -15.61 -5.56
C LEU A 22 -8.51 -15.19 -6.37
N ALA A 23 -7.59 -16.11 -6.66
CA ALA A 23 -6.42 -15.84 -7.49
C ALA A 23 -6.84 -15.73 -8.97
N SER A 24 -7.62 -16.68 -9.48
CA SER A 24 -8.13 -16.62 -10.85
C SER A 24 -8.97 -15.36 -11.10
N ALA A 25 -9.84 -14.96 -10.16
CA ALA A 25 -10.61 -13.72 -10.30
C ALA A 25 -9.72 -12.46 -10.30
N ARG A 26 -8.58 -12.50 -9.59
CA ARG A 26 -7.59 -11.40 -9.60
C ARG A 26 -6.87 -11.35 -10.93
N ASP A 27 -6.46 -12.50 -11.46
CA ASP A 27 -5.77 -12.62 -12.73
C ASP A 27 -6.69 -12.20 -13.89
N GLU A 28 -7.93 -12.70 -13.95
CA GLU A 28 -8.95 -12.27 -14.92
C GLU A 28 -9.22 -10.77 -14.85
N SER A 29 -9.36 -10.19 -13.64
CA SER A 29 -9.56 -8.74 -13.51
C SER A 29 -8.35 -7.92 -14.01
N THR A 30 -7.14 -8.50 -13.95
CA THR A 30 -5.93 -7.83 -14.44
C THR A 30 -5.85 -7.92 -15.96
N GLU A 31 -6.19 -9.08 -16.53
CA GLU A 31 -6.28 -9.27 -17.98
C GLU A 31 -7.35 -8.37 -18.61
N GLU A 32 -8.53 -8.23 -17.98
CA GLU A 32 -9.58 -7.32 -18.44
C GLU A 32 -9.11 -5.85 -18.47
N GLU A 33 -8.44 -5.37 -17.40
CA GLU A 33 -7.90 -4.01 -17.34
C GLU A 33 -6.76 -3.76 -18.36
N GLU A 34 -5.94 -4.78 -18.64
CA GLU A 34 -4.92 -4.71 -19.70
C GLU A 34 -5.56 -4.64 -21.09
N THR A 35 -6.59 -5.45 -21.36
CA THR A 35 -7.31 -5.39 -22.66
C THR A 35 -8.08 -4.08 -22.86
N GLU A 36 -8.71 -3.53 -21.82
CA GLU A 36 -9.40 -2.23 -21.89
C GLU A 36 -8.40 -1.09 -22.15
N SER A 37 -7.20 -1.17 -21.55
CA SER A 37 -6.11 -0.21 -21.77
C SER A 37 -5.52 -0.28 -23.19
N GLU A 38 -5.53 -1.45 -23.83
CA GLU A 38 -5.06 -1.64 -25.20
C GLU A 38 -6.10 -1.18 -26.24
N GLU A 39 -7.40 -1.35 -25.98
CA GLU A 39 -8.48 -0.90 -26.87
C GLU A 39 -8.64 0.63 -26.89
N ASP A 40 -8.37 1.33 -25.78
CA ASP A 40 -8.36 2.81 -25.72
C ASP A 40 -7.10 3.44 -26.34
N GLY A 41 -6.07 2.64 -26.66
CA GLY A 41 -4.80 3.08 -27.23
C GLY A 41 -4.79 3.36 -28.74
N ASP A 42 -5.77 2.83 -29.50
CA ASP A 42 -5.75 2.88 -30.98
C ASP A 42 -6.51 4.08 -31.57
N ASN A 43 -7.21 4.90 -30.77
CA ASN A 43 -8.01 6.03 -31.27
C ASN A 43 -7.35 7.42 -31.13
N VAL A 44 -6.03 7.51 -31.34
CA VAL A 44 -5.30 8.79 -31.40
C VAL A 44 -4.43 8.95 -32.66
N ALA A 45 -4.96 8.60 -33.83
CA ALA A 45 -4.30 8.89 -35.11
C ALA A 45 -5.27 9.27 -36.25
N ALA A 46 -6.16 10.24 -36.05
CA ALA A 46 -6.76 10.99 -37.16
C ALA A 46 -7.35 12.32 -36.67
N GLY A 47 -6.60 13.41 -36.82
CA GLY A 47 -7.13 14.75 -36.61
C GLY A 47 -7.97 15.23 -37.79
N THR A 48 -9.22 15.62 -37.54
CA THR A 48 -9.79 16.86 -38.11
C THR A 48 -11.11 17.25 -37.43
N SER A 49 -11.15 18.51 -36.98
CA SER A 49 -12.30 19.42 -36.80
C SER A 49 -13.50 19.05 -35.90
N LYS A 50 -13.62 19.84 -34.82
CA LYS A 50 -14.83 20.49 -34.26
C LYS A 50 -16.12 19.64 -34.19
N SER A 51 -16.55 19.29 -32.97
CA SER A 51 -17.84 19.74 -32.41
C SER A 51 -18.00 19.29 -30.96
N ALA A 52 -18.70 20.12 -30.20
CA ALA A 52 -18.96 20.03 -28.77
C ALA A 52 -19.62 18.71 -28.34
N ARG A 53 -19.16 18.14 -27.22
CA ARG A 53 -20.06 17.37 -26.33
C ARG A 53 -19.56 17.37 -24.89
N ALA A 54 -20.31 18.04 -24.04
CA ALA A 54 -20.19 17.99 -22.59
C ALA A 54 -20.49 16.59 -22.06
N LYS A 55 -19.63 16.06 -21.18
CA LYS A 55 -19.93 14.96 -20.25
C LYS A 55 -19.22 15.21 -18.90
N PRO A 56 -19.80 14.73 -17.78
CA PRO A 56 -19.73 15.39 -16.47
C PRO A 56 -18.54 14.94 -15.62
N LYS A 57 -18.09 15.84 -14.73
CA LYS A 57 -17.14 15.58 -13.65
C LYS A 57 -17.73 14.57 -12.64
N PRO A 58 -17.02 13.50 -12.24
CA PRO A 58 -17.38 12.76 -11.05
C PRO A 58 -17.02 13.59 -9.81
N GLN A 59 -18.04 13.84 -8.99
CA GLN A 59 -17.93 14.52 -7.71
C GLN A 59 -17.13 13.65 -6.73
N THR A 60 -16.04 14.20 -6.23
CA THR A 60 -15.35 13.73 -5.02
C THR A 60 -16.30 13.82 -3.83
N LYS A 61 -16.92 12.71 -3.43
CA LYS A 61 -17.56 12.59 -2.12
C LYS A 61 -16.56 12.02 -1.13
N LYS A 62 -16.14 12.90 -0.21
CA LYS A 62 -15.45 12.57 1.03
C LYS A 62 -16.30 11.56 1.83
N PRO A 63 -15.76 10.48 2.38
CA PRO A 63 -16.34 9.89 3.56
C PRO A 63 -15.95 10.73 4.78
N SER A 64 -16.98 11.15 5.49
CA SER A 64 -16.95 11.76 6.82
C SER A 64 -16.31 10.81 7.83
N ASP A 65 -15.37 11.36 8.58
CA ASP A 65 -14.95 10.94 9.91
C ASP A 65 -16.16 10.75 10.83
N GLY A 66 -16.21 9.62 11.53
CA GLY A 66 -17.37 9.22 12.33
C GLY A 66 -17.45 7.70 12.48
N GLY A 67 -16.51 7.13 13.21
CA GLY A 67 -16.48 5.68 13.46
C GLY A 67 -15.55 5.33 14.62
N ALA A 68 -15.89 5.79 15.82
CA ALA A 68 -15.45 5.14 17.03
C ALA A 68 -15.91 3.67 17.01
N SER A 69 -14.99 2.74 16.82
CA SER A 69 -15.23 1.31 16.97
C SER A 69 -14.15 0.75 17.89
N SER A 70 -14.50 0.77 19.17
CA SER A 70 -13.86 -0.01 20.23
C SER A 70 -13.80 -1.47 19.77
N SER A 71 -12.58 -1.97 19.60
CA SER A 71 -12.30 -3.35 19.28
C SER A 71 -12.39 -4.20 20.56
N GLU A 72 -13.62 -4.45 21.02
CA GLU A 72 -13.92 -5.47 22.04
C GLU A 72 -14.05 -6.82 21.32
N GLY A 73 -12.94 -7.57 21.31
CA GLY A 73 -12.88 -8.96 20.88
C GLY A 73 -12.64 -9.85 22.09
N ASP A 74 -13.72 -10.09 22.83
CA ASP A 74 -13.79 -11.06 23.93
C ASP A 74 -14.01 -12.46 23.33
N SER A 75 -12.94 -13.22 23.25
CA SER A 75 -12.96 -14.62 22.84
C SER A 75 -12.88 -15.45 24.12
N ASP A 76 -14.04 -15.89 24.56
CA ASP A 76 -14.26 -16.78 25.70
C ASP A 76 -13.69 -18.18 25.37
N GLU A 77 -12.41 -18.37 25.68
CA GLU A 77 -11.80 -19.70 25.84
C GLU A 77 -11.73 -19.97 27.34
N GLU A 78 -12.63 -20.85 27.78
CA GLU A 78 -12.72 -21.49 29.08
C GLU A 78 -11.40 -22.26 29.34
N SER A 79 -10.45 -21.59 29.99
CA SER A 79 -9.27 -22.22 30.60
C SER A 79 -8.96 -21.47 31.88
N SER A 80 -9.29 -22.13 32.97
CA SER A 80 -9.06 -21.76 34.36
C SER A 80 -7.57 -21.44 34.62
N GLU A 81 -7.21 -20.15 34.59
CA GLU A 81 -5.93 -19.59 35.08
C GLU A 81 -6.05 -18.05 35.25
N GLU A 82 -6.67 -17.61 36.34
CA GLU A 82 -7.05 -16.21 36.63
C GLU A 82 -5.91 -15.19 36.92
N GLU A 83 -4.62 -15.51 36.70
CA GLU A 83 -3.52 -14.58 37.08
C GLU A 83 -2.49 -14.25 35.99
N ASP A 84 -2.58 -14.83 34.79
CA ASP A 84 -1.54 -14.71 33.74
C ASP A 84 -1.96 -13.90 32.50
N ARG A 85 -3.18 -13.33 32.47
CA ARG A 85 -3.71 -12.58 31.31
C ARG A 85 -3.27 -11.11 31.25
N ASP A 86 -2.92 -10.49 32.38
CA ASP A 86 -2.56 -9.06 32.43
C ASP A 86 -1.16 -8.75 31.91
N ALA A 87 -0.22 -9.70 32.01
CA ALA A 87 1.17 -9.49 31.60
C ALA A 87 1.41 -9.66 30.08
N ARG A 88 0.40 -10.08 29.31
CA ARG A 88 0.57 -10.41 27.87
C ARG A 88 0.15 -9.30 26.91
N LYS A 89 -0.47 -8.22 27.39
CA LYS A 89 -1.04 -7.18 26.51
C LYS A 89 -0.45 -5.79 26.81
N GLY A 90 0.13 -5.18 25.79
CA GLY A 90 0.62 -3.79 25.84
C GLY A 90 1.92 -3.60 26.65
N VAL A 91 2.04 -2.44 27.29
CA VAL A 91 3.25 -2.00 28.01
C VAL A 91 3.49 -2.80 29.30
N ALA A 92 2.48 -3.52 29.79
CA ALA A 92 2.58 -4.36 30.98
C ALA A 92 3.67 -5.44 30.90
N SER A 93 4.03 -5.91 29.70
CA SER A 93 5.14 -6.85 29.49
C SER A 93 6.52 -6.21 29.66
N LEU A 94 6.64 -4.88 29.54
CA LEU A 94 7.89 -4.13 29.68
C LEU A 94 8.17 -3.67 31.12
N ILE A 95 7.15 -3.66 31.98
CA ILE A 95 7.27 -3.16 33.35
C ILE A 95 7.80 -4.28 34.24
N GLU A 96 8.91 -4.02 34.94
CA GLU A 96 9.49 -4.94 35.91
C GLU A 96 8.67 -4.93 37.20
N ILE A 97 8.09 -6.08 37.56
CA ILE A 97 7.27 -6.23 38.76
C ILE A 97 8.14 -6.77 39.90
N GLU A 98 8.55 -5.90 40.83
CA GLU A 98 9.33 -6.20 42.04
C GLU A 98 8.44 -6.71 43.20
N ASN A 99 7.63 -7.74 42.96
CA ASN A 99 6.83 -8.34 44.03
C ASN A 99 7.59 -9.55 44.62
N PRO A 100 8.02 -9.50 45.90
CA PRO A 100 8.83 -10.56 46.52
C PRO A 100 8.10 -11.90 46.67
N ASN A 101 6.77 -11.93 46.59
CA ASN A 101 5.98 -13.16 46.63
C ASN A 101 5.58 -13.65 45.23
N ARG A 102 6.03 -12.99 44.16
CA ARG A 102 5.64 -13.33 42.79
C ARG A 102 6.48 -14.50 42.26
N VAL A 103 5.81 -15.60 41.93
CA VAL A 103 6.42 -16.79 41.35
C VAL A 103 6.66 -16.56 39.85
N THR A 104 7.86 -16.14 39.45
CA THR A 104 8.19 -15.95 38.03
C THR A 104 8.40 -17.31 37.34
N LYS A 105 7.44 -17.73 36.50
CA LYS A 105 7.61 -18.89 35.61
C LYS A 105 8.61 -18.52 34.51
N LYS A 106 9.87 -18.97 34.63
CA LYS A 106 10.88 -18.76 33.59
C LYS A 106 10.49 -19.57 32.35
N ALA A 107 9.95 -18.92 31.34
CA ALA A 107 9.72 -19.53 30.03
C ALA A 107 11.08 -19.93 29.42
N THR A 108 11.28 -21.25 29.33
CA THR A 108 12.23 -22.01 28.50
C THR A 108 13.71 -21.58 28.45
N GLN A 109 14.59 -22.55 28.72
CA GLN A 109 16.04 -22.42 28.83
C GLN A 109 16.70 -21.82 27.58
N LYS A 110 17.80 -21.09 27.83
CA LYS A 110 18.57 -20.31 26.85
C LYS A 110 19.16 -21.19 25.75
N LEU A 111 18.95 -20.77 24.50
CA LEU A 111 19.50 -21.34 23.25
C LEU A 111 21.04 -21.39 23.18
N ASN A 112 21.73 -20.83 24.18
CA ASN A 112 23.20 -20.71 24.22
C ASN A 112 23.93 -22.04 24.49
N ASN A 113 23.22 -23.13 24.85
CA ASN A 113 23.82 -24.45 25.08
C ASN A 113 23.80 -25.38 23.85
N LEU A 114 23.22 -24.94 22.73
CA LEU A 114 23.31 -25.66 21.45
C LEU A 114 24.60 -25.22 20.74
N LYS A 115 25.72 -25.86 21.08
CA LYS A 115 26.94 -25.79 20.27
C LYS A 115 26.65 -26.48 18.93
N LEU A 116 26.47 -25.69 17.87
CA LEU A 116 26.56 -26.16 16.49
C LEU A 116 28.05 -26.45 16.21
N ASP A 117 28.44 -27.72 16.28
CA ASP A 117 29.78 -28.15 15.88
C ASP A 117 30.00 -27.91 14.37
N GLU A 118 31.02 -27.11 14.08
CA GLU A 118 31.50 -26.68 12.75
C GLU A 118 32.23 -27.81 12.00
N THR A 119 31.52 -28.83 11.52
CA THR A 119 32.13 -29.76 10.55
C THR A 119 31.16 -30.11 9.42
N THR A 120 30.86 -29.11 8.59
CA THR A 120 30.54 -29.14 7.15
C THR A 120 29.58 -27.98 6.85
N PRO A 121 29.87 -27.08 5.87
CA PRO A 121 28.89 -26.11 5.42
C PRO A 121 27.92 -26.80 4.47
N THR A 122 27.25 -27.87 4.91
CA THR A 122 26.01 -28.29 4.26
C THR A 122 24.99 -27.22 4.63
N LYS A 123 24.99 -26.13 3.86
CA LYS A 123 23.91 -25.14 3.89
C LYS A 123 22.62 -25.96 3.90
N PRO A 124 21.79 -25.87 4.95
CA PRO A 124 20.55 -26.63 4.99
C PRO A 124 19.85 -26.33 3.67
N GLU A 125 19.60 -27.37 2.88
CA GLU A 125 18.99 -27.21 1.58
C GLU A 125 17.60 -26.65 1.83
N LEU A 126 17.49 -25.31 1.75
CA LEU A 126 16.22 -24.61 1.88
C LEU A 126 15.22 -25.36 1.02
N THR A 127 14.10 -25.73 1.64
CA THR A 127 13.06 -26.49 0.95
C THR A 127 12.68 -25.73 -0.33
N ARG A 128 12.27 -26.43 -1.39
CA ARG A 128 11.95 -25.78 -2.69
C ARG A 128 11.06 -24.54 -2.50
N ARG A 129 10.09 -24.64 -1.58
CA ARG A 129 9.20 -23.55 -1.16
C ARG A 129 9.93 -22.35 -0.56
N GLU A 130 10.90 -22.57 0.32
CA GLU A 130 11.68 -21.48 0.92
C GLU A 130 12.59 -20.80 -0.09
N ARG A 131 13.17 -21.54 -1.05
CA ARG A 131 14.00 -20.96 -2.12
C ARG A 131 13.19 -20.03 -3.00
N GLU A 132 12.01 -20.47 -3.44
CA GLU A 132 11.10 -19.67 -4.25
C GLU A 132 10.59 -18.44 -3.49
N GLN A 133 10.31 -18.56 -2.19
CA GLN A 133 9.91 -17.42 -1.37
C GLN A 133 11.03 -16.38 -1.23
N ILE A 134 12.26 -16.82 -1.00
CA ILE A 134 13.42 -15.92 -0.92
C ILE A 134 13.69 -15.26 -2.27
N GLU A 135 13.57 -15.99 -3.37
CA GLU A 135 13.74 -15.43 -4.71
C GLU A 135 12.65 -14.41 -5.04
N LYS A 136 11.39 -14.70 -4.69
CA LYS A 136 10.27 -13.76 -4.84
C LYS A 136 10.50 -12.49 -4.03
N GLN A 137 10.98 -12.61 -2.79
CA GLN A 137 11.35 -11.45 -1.97
C GLN A 137 12.49 -10.64 -2.59
N LYS A 138 13.54 -11.31 -3.08
CA LYS A 138 14.66 -10.66 -3.76
C LYS A 138 14.23 -9.96 -5.06
N ALA A 139 13.35 -10.57 -5.84
CA ALA A 139 12.82 -9.99 -7.06
C ALA A 139 12.00 -8.73 -6.78
N ARG A 140 11.14 -8.76 -5.75
CA ARG A 140 10.40 -7.58 -5.28
C ARG A 140 11.33 -6.47 -4.82
N ALA A 141 12.30 -6.79 -3.96
CA ALA A 141 13.28 -5.82 -3.49
C ALA A 141 14.09 -5.22 -4.65
N ARG A 142 14.46 -6.02 -5.66
CA ARG A 142 15.15 -5.52 -6.86
C ARG A 142 14.26 -4.59 -7.67
N TYR A 143 12.99 -4.92 -7.87
CA TYR A 143 12.05 -4.06 -8.56
C TYR A 143 11.90 -2.73 -7.82
N GLU A 144 11.67 -2.76 -6.50
CA GLU A 144 11.59 -1.57 -5.66
C GLU A 144 12.86 -0.72 -5.74
N GLN A 145 14.04 -1.35 -5.70
CA GLN A 145 15.32 -0.64 -5.88
C GLN A 145 15.43 0.01 -7.26
N LEU A 146 15.03 -0.67 -8.33
CA LEU A 146 15.06 -0.12 -9.69
C LEU A 146 14.02 1.00 -9.86
N HIS A 147 12.86 0.88 -9.24
CA HIS A 147 11.81 1.89 -9.26
C HIS A 147 12.27 3.14 -8.49
N ALA A 148 12.81 2.96 -7.29
CA ALA A 148 13.41 4.05 -6.50
C ALA A 148 14.58 4.72 -7.24
N ALA A 149 15.37 3.94 -7.99
CA ALA A 149 16.45 4.47 -8.83
C ALA A 149 15.95 5.17 -10.12
N GLY A 150 14.64 5.19 -10.39
CA GLY A 150 14.07 5.80 -11.59
C GLY A 150 14.37 5.02 -12.87
N LYS A 151 14.66 3.72 -12.78
CA LYS A 151 15.04 2.89 -13.94
C LYS A 151 13.86 2.15 -14.56
N THR A 152 12.78 1.91 -13.80
CA THR A 152 11.53 1.34 -14.32
C THR A 152 10.86 2.32 -15.29
N THR A 153 10.05 1.81 -16.20
CA THR A 153 9.30 2.61 -17.19
C THR A 153 8.37 3.60 -16.51
N GLU A 154 7.66 3.15 -15.47
CA GLU A 154 6.80 3.98 -14.62
C GLU A 154 7.55 5.14 -13.98
N ALA A 155 8.64 4.86 -13.26
CA ALA A 155 9.40 5.89 -12.56
C ALA A 155 10.06 6.88 -13.56
N LYS A 156 10.48 6.40 -14.73
CA LYS A 156 10.95 7.29 -15.81
C LYS A 156 9.86 8.24 -16.30
N ALA A 157 8.64 7.73 -16.49
CA ALA A 157 7.51 8.55 -16.93
C ALA A 157 7.17 9.61 -15.86
N ASP A 158 7.16 9.24 -14.59
CA ASP A 158 6.93 10.18 -13.49
C ASP A 158 8.03 11.25 -13.39
N LEU A 159 9.30 10.86 -13.52
CA LEU A 159 10.41 11.81 -13.57
C LEU A 159 10.30 12.76 -14.76
N ALA A 160 9.93 12.26 -15.95
CA ALA A 160 9.72 13.08 -17.14
C ALA A 160 8.56 14.07 -16.93
N ARG A 161 7.44 13.61 -16.34
CA ARG A 161 6.31 14.47 -15.98
C ARG A 161 6.72 15.58 -15.01
N LEU A 162 7.48 15.23 -13.97
CA LEU A 162 8.01 16.22 -13.02
C LEU A 162 8.99 17.19 -13.68
N ALA A 163 9.81 16.74 -14.63
CA ALA A 163 10.73 17.60 -15.37
C ALA A 163 9.97 18.64 -16.22
N LEU A 164 8.90 18.25 -16.92
CA LEU A 164 8.04 19.17 -17.67
C LEU A 164 7.42 20.24 -16.76
N ILE A 165 6.92 19.84 -15.58
CA ILE A 165 6.36 20.80 -14.61
C ILE A 165 7.45 21.77 -14.11
N ARG A 166 8.66 21.27 -13.84
CA ARG A 166 9.79 22.12 -13.44
C ARG A 166 10.14 23.12 -14.53
N GLN A 167 10.19 22.69 -15.80
CA GLN A 167 10.44 23.57 -16.95
C GLN A 167 9.37 24.65 -17.08
N GLN A 168 8.09 24.27 -17.04
CA GLN A 168 6.98 25.23 -17.11
C GLN A 168 7.02 26.26 -15.97
N ARG A 169 7.38 25.83 -14.74
CA ARG A 169 7.54 26.74 -13.61
C ARG A 169 8.71 27.69 -13.79
N ALA A 170 9.85 27.19 -14.26
CA ALA A 170 11.03 28.00 -14.51
C ALA A 170 10.77 29.03 -15.62
N GLU A 171 10.14 28.61 -16.73
CA GLU A 171 9.75 29.51 -17.82
C GLU A 171 8.74 30.56 -17.36
N ALA A 172 7.75 30.19 -16.55
CA ALA A 172 6.79 31.16 -16.01
C ALA A 172 7.46 32.15 -15.04
N ALA A 173 8.42 31.71 -14.22
CA ALA A 173 9.21 32.59 -13.37
C ALA A 173 10.08 33.54 -14.20
N ALA A 174 10.79 33.03 -15.20
CA ALA A 174 11.60 33.81 -16.12
C ALA A 174 10.77 34.85 -16.90
N LYS A 175 9.57 34.46 -17.38
CA LYS A 175 8.62 35.39 -18.03
C LYS A 175 8.19 36.50 -17.08
N ARG A 176 7.81 36.17 -15.84
CA ARG A 176 7.46 37.20 -14.83
C ARG A 176 8.63 38.11 -14.50
N GLU A 177 9.86 37.60 -14.41
CA GLU A 177 11.04 38.44 -14.16
C GLU A 177 11.37 39.35 -15.34
N ALA A 178 11.25 38.86 -16.57
CA ALA A 178 11.44 39.67 -17.78
C ALA A 178 10.38 40.77 -17.89
N GLU A 179 9.11 40.46 -17.60
CA GLU A 179 8.01 41.44 -17.57
C GLU A 179 8.25 42.50 -16.49
N LYS A 180 8.66 42.11 -15.27
CA LYS A 180 9.00 43.05 -14.20
C LYS A 180 10.15 43.98 -14.61
N LYS A 181 11.25 43.42 -15.15
CA LYS A 181 12.39 44.22 -15.63
C LYS A 181 11.98 45.18 -16.76
N ALA A 182 11.10 44.77 -17.67
CA ALA A 182 10.58 45.63 -18.73
C ALA A 182 9.66 46.74 -18.21
N LEU A 183 8.86 46.46 -17.16
CA LEU A 183 8.02 47.46 -16.51
C LEU A 183 8.86 48.48 -15.71
N ASP A 184 9.89 48.02 -14.99
CA ASP A 184 10.81 48.91 -14.26
C ASP A 184 11.65 49.78 -15.21
N ALA A 185 12.12 49.21 -16.33
CA ALA A 185 12.83 49.96 -17.38
C ALA A 185 11.92 50.93 -18.18
N LYS A 186 10.59 50.74 -18.15
CA LYS A 186 9.61 51.71 -18.69
C LYS A 186 9.17 52.76 -17.65
N LYS A 187 9.54 52.60 -16.38
CA LYS A 187 9.26 53.57 -15.30
C LYS A 187 10.37 54.59 -14.96
N PRO A 188 11.49 54.78 -15.71
CA PRO A 188 12.44 55.85 -15.42
C PRO A 188 11.89 57.16 -16.01
N GLY A 189 11.18 57.94 -15.18
CA GLY A 189 10.82 59.31 -15.57
C GLY A 189 9.62 59.98 -14.91
N SER A 190 8.95 59.40 -13.90
CA SER A 190 7.80 60.08 -13.26
C SER A 190 8.11 60.80 -11.94
N LYS A 191 9.37 61.15 -11.68
CA LYS A 191 9.77 62.05 -10.58
C LYS A 191 10.82 63.05 -11.10
N ALA A 192 10.34 64.15 -11.64
CA ALA A 192 11.02 65.43 -11.75
C ALA A 192 9.94 66.51 -11.70
#